data_AF-A0A1D6EC66-F1
#
_entry.id   AF-A0A1D6EC66-F1
#
_cell.length_a   1.000
_cell.length_b   1.000
_cell.length_c   1.000
_cell.angle_alpha   90.00
_cell.angle_beta   90.00
_cell.angle_gamma   90.00
#
_symmetry.space_group_name_H-M   'P 1'
#
loop_
_entity.id
_entity.type
_entity.pdbx_description
1 polymer ?
#
loop_
_entity_poly.entity_id
_entity_poly.type
_entity_poly.pdbx_seq_one_letter_code
_entity_poly.pdbx_strand_id
1 'polypeptide(L)'
;MEMNYMLAYGSAEASLRLLWRFGLLEHLLPFQAAYFSSTRFKRKDKGTNMLLVLFSKLDNFLAPNRPCHNSLWISLLAFHEALARKPCDPLIVATFALAFYLGGDMSLAVDIGKSINRQHDTGFRELLEPKVWTDKHLAGEVQSFAALMKQALTEMTDEYHVANAMAKIPQAPSSDLVFIPLQAYLKVLKFIECVQYGKKERGHEPKRDGMINYHNLSNGTHAEIRNLFTLVVFDTLYPTDTEDENDCSS
;
A
#
# COMPACT_ATOMS: atom_id res chain seq x y z
N MET A 1 3.00 -19.16 4.25
CA MET A 1 3.23 -18.43 5.51
C MET A 1 1.90 -18.04 6.12
N GLU A 2 1.78 -18.16 7.44
CA GLU A 2 0.53 -17.92 8.20
C GLU A 2 -0.01 -16.50 8.00
N MET A 3 0.86 -15.49 7.85
CA MET A 3 0.43 -14.12 7.54
C MET A 3 -0.35 -13.99 6.23
N ASN A 4 -0.09 -14.89 5.26
CA ASN A 4 -0.84 -14.84 4.01
C ASN A 4 -2.32 -15.20 4.23
N TYR A 5 -2.63 -16.09 5.17
CA TYR A 5 -4.03 -16.37 5.51
C TYR A 5 -4.71 -15.17 6.19
N MET A 6 -3.95 -14.40 6.97
CA MET A 6 -4.45 -13.20 7.66
C MET A 6 -4.72 -12.05 6.68
N LEU A 7 -3.82 -11.80 5.73
CA LEU A 7 -3.85 -10.59 4.90
C LEU A 7 -4.42 -10.78 3.49
N ALA A 8 -4.59 -12.03 3.02
CA ALA A 8 -4.95 -12.28 1.62
C ALA A 8 -6.38 -12.81 1.41
N TYR A 9 -7.17 -13.00 2.46
CA TYR A 9 -8.46 -13.71 2.39
C TYR A 9 -9.68 -12.84 2.80
N GLY A 10 -9.54 -11.50 2.79
CA GLY A 10 -10.66 -10.58 3.07
C GLY A 10 -10.92 -10.32 4.56
N SER A 11 -9.86 -10.32 5.37
CA SER A 11 -9.93 -9.97 6.81
C SER A 11 -8.63 -9.33 7.31
N ALA A 12 -7.92 -8.66 6.41
CA ALA A 12 -6.61 -8.10 6.65
C ALA A 12 -6.66 -6.95 7.66
N GLU A 13 -7.65 -6.06 7.57
CA GLU A 13 -7.81 -4.95 8.52
C GLU A 13 -8.04 -5.46 9.94
N ALA A 14 -8.98 -6.39 10.08
CA ALA A 14 -9.31 -7.01 11.37
C ALA A 14 -8.11 -7.78 11.93
N SER A 15 -7.36 -8.46 11.05
CA SER A 15 -6.13 -9.16 11.42
C SER A 15 -5.06 -8.19 11.93
N LEU A 16 -4.82 -7.06 11.27
CA LEU A 16 -3.88 -6.04 11.75
C LEU A 16 -4.26 -5.49 13.12
N ARG A 17 -5.55 -5.21 13.34
CA ARG A 17 -6.04 -4.81 14.68
C ARG A 17 -5.82 -5.88 15.73
N LEU A 18 -6.07 -7.15 15.39
CA LEU A 18 -5.93 -8.27 16.33
C LEU A 18 -4.46 -8.47 16.71
N LEU A 19 -3.57 -8.45 15.71
CA LEU A 19 -2.12 -8.54 15.89
C LEU A 19 -1.62 -7.37 16.75
N TRP A 20 -2.09 -6.14 16.49
CA TRP A 20 -1.76 -4.99 17.32
C TRP A 20 -2.28 -5.17 18.75
N ARG A 21 -3.55 -5.56 18.94
CA ARG A 21 -4.15 -5.73 20.26
C ARG A 21 -3.39 -6.71 21.15
N PHE A 22 -2.83 -7.77 20.57
CA PHE A 22 -2.14 -8.83 21.29
C PHE A 22 -0.60 -8.74 21.30
N GLY A 23 -0.01 -7.68 20.76
CA GLY A 23 1.46 -7.51 20.78
C GLY A 23 2.20 -8.34 19.72
N LEU A 24 1.48 -8.91 18.76
CA LEU A 24 2.06 -9.77 17.71
C LEU A 24 2.51 -8.95 16.50
N LEU A 25 1.91 -7.78 16.26
CA LEU A 25 2.26 -6.95 15.12
C LEU A 25 3.72 -6.49 15.18
N GLU A 26 4.25 -6.22 16.37
CA GLU A 26 5.65 -5.82 16.58
C GLU A 26 6.65 -6.84 16.03
N HIS A 27 6.32 -8.12 16.15
CA HIS A 27 7.17 -9.22 15.72
C HIS A 27 7.01 -9.47 14.22
N LEU A 28 5.76 -9.46 13.75
CA LEU A 28 5.41 -9.84 12.37
C LEU A 28 5.66 -8.72 11.37
N LEU A 29 5.31 -7.48 11.75
CA LEU A 29 5.34 -6.27 10.91
C LEU A 29 5.85 -5.06 11.73
N PRO A 30 7.15 -5.06 12.11
CA PRO A 30 7.73 -4.04 12.99
C PRO A 30 7.53 -2.59 12.53
N PHE A 31 7.62 -2.34 11.22
CA PHE A 31 7.45 -1.00 10.66
C PHE A 31 6.02 -0.48 10.85
N GLN A 32 5.03 -1.33 10.58
CA GLN A 32 3.62 -0.99 10.79
C GLN A 32 3.28 -0.86 12.29
N ALA A 33 3.89 -1.66 13.15
CA ALA A 33 3.77 -1.50 14.60
C ALA A 33 4.40 -0.18 15.10
N ALA A 34 5.57 0.19 14.57
CA ALA A 34 6.22 1.47 14.86
C ALA A 34 5.35 2.65 14.39
N TYR A 35 4.67 2.52 13.26
CA TYR A 35 3.68 3.49 12.80
C TYR A 35 2.49 3.63 13.76
N PHE A 36 1.88 2.52 14.23
CA PHE A 36 0.81 2.61 15.23
C PHE A 36 1.28 3.24 16.55
N SER A 37 2.50 2.92 16.98
CA SER A 37 3.11 3.53 18.17
C SER A 37 3.33 5.04 18.00
N SER A 38 3.92 5.47 16.89
CA SER A 38 4.25 6.89 16.63
C SER A 38 3.00 7.76 16.42
N THR A 39 1.94 7.19 15.86
CA THR A 39 0.64 7.85 15.68
C THR A 39 -0.23 7.82 16.95
N ARG A 40 0.27 7.21 18.05
CA ARG A 40 -0.43 7.03 19.33
C ARG A 40 -1.72 6.20 19.21
N PHE A 41 -1.79 5.31 18.23
CA PHE A 41 -2.91 4.41 18.01
C PHE A 41 -2.95 3.34 19.10
N LYS A 42 -3.98 3.39 19.97
CA LYS A 42 -4.04 2.51 21.15
C LYS A 42 -4.35 1.06 20.75
N ARG A 43 -3.93 0.10 21.58
CA ARG A 43 -4.15 -1.35 21.36
C ARG A 43 -5.63 -1.77 21.25
N LYS A 44 -6.53 -0.99 21.83
CA LYS A 44 -7.99 -1.19 21.80
C LYS A 44 -8.71 -0.02 21.11
N ASP A 45 -7.99 0.74 20.30
CA ASP A 45 -8.56 1.88 19.60
C ASP A 45 -9.58 1.42 18.56
N LYS A 46 -10.68 2.18 18.46
CA LYS A 46 -11.72 1.98 17.45
C LYS A 46 -11.55 2.89 16.25
N GLY A 47 -10.67 3.90 16.34
CA GLY A 47 -10.37 4.81 15.24
C GLY A 47 -9.73 4.09 14.05
N THR A 48 -9.52 4.85 12.99
CA THR A 48 -8.87 4.39 11.77
C THR A 48 -7.64 5.25 11.44
N ASN A 49 -6.84 4.77 10.51
CA ASN A 49 -5.68 5.45 9.94
C ASN A 49 -5.46 4.92 8.51
N MET A 50 -4.57 5.54 7.74
CA MET A 50 -4.42 5.19 6.33
C MET A 50 -4.07 3.72 6.10
N LEU A 51 -3.23 3.10 6.95
CA LEU A 51 -2.92 1.66 6.87
C LEU A 51 -4.20 0.81 7.01
N LEU A 52 -5.01 1.08 8.03
CA LEU A 52 -6.23 0.32 8.27
C LEU A 52 -7.27 0.54 7.16
N VAL A 53 -7.40 1.77 6.65
CA VAL A 53 -8.28 2.05 5.50
C VAL A 53 -7.80 1.30 4.25
N LEU A 54 -6.51 1.34 3.90
CA LEU A 54 -5.96 0.58 2.76
C LEU A 54 -6.34 -0.90 2.83
N PHE A 55 -6.17 -1.51 3.99
CA PHE A 55 -6.48 -2.92 4.18
C PHE A 55 -7.98 -3.21 4.26
N SER A 56 -8.79 -2.28 4.76
CA SER A 56 -10.26 -2.37 4.69
C SER A 56 -10.74 -2.32 3.24
N LYS A 57 -10.20 -1.41 2.42
CA LYS A 57 -10.51 -1.36 0.99
C LYS A 57 -10.05 -2.62 0.28
N LEU A 58 -8.88 -3.17 0.63
CA LEU A 58 -8.44 -4.48 0.12
C LEU A 58 -9.44 -5.59 0.45
N ASP A 59 -9.95 -5.62 1.69
CA ASP A 59 -10.88 -6.64 2.15
C ASP A 59 -12.19 -6.66 1.34
N ASN A 60 -12.65 -5.50 0.85
CA ASN A 60 -13.84 -5.40 -0.02
C ASN A 60 -13.70 -6.18 -1.34
N PHE A 61 -12.49 -6.45 -1.81
CA PHE A 61 -12.24 -7.19 -3.05
C PHE A 61 -11.99 -8.66 -2.82
N LEU A 62 -11.72 -9.10 -1.59
CA LEU A 62 -11.25 -10.45 -1.28
C LEU A 62 -12.29 -11.23 -0.49
N ALA A 63 -12.20 -12.55 -0.55
CA ALA A 63 -13.02 -13.45 0.24
C ALA A 63 -12.26 -14.76 0.48
N PRO A 64 -12.72 -15.64 1.39
CA PRO A 64 -12.06 -16.91 1.64
C PRO A 64 -11.84 -17.78 0.39
N ASN A 65 -12.75 -17.72 -0.58
CA ASN A 65 -12.67 -18.43 -1.86
C ASN A 65 -12.05 -17.60 -3.00
N ARG A 66 -11.61 -16.37 -2.71
CA ARG A 66 -11.07 -15.40 -3.67
C ARG A 66 -9.83 -14.69 -3.08
N PRO A 67 -8.76 -15.43 -2.74
CA PRO A 67 -7.61 -14.82 -2.11
C PRO A 67 -6.73 -14.05 -3.09
N CYS A 68 -5.89 -13.16 -2.57
CA CYS A 68 -4.82 -12.53 -3.34
C CYS A 68 -3.46 -13.22 -3.14
N HIS A 69 -2.54 -12.99 -4.07
CA HIS A 69 -1.15 -13.41 -3.90
C HIS A 69 -0.42 -12.47 -2.92
N ASN A 70 0.54 -13.00 -2.15
CA ASN A 70 1.20 -12.25 -1.08
C ASN A 70 1.88 -10.95 -1.52
N SER A 71 2.36 -10.90 -2.75
CA SER A 71 2.97 -9.70 -3.33
C SER A 71 2.05 -8.48 -3.31
N LEU A 72 0.72 -8.64 -3.29
CA LEU A 72 -0.21 -7.51 -3.23
C LEU A 72 -0.14 -6.81 -1.87
N TRP A 73 -0.40 -7.54 -0.78
CA TRP A 73 -0.36 -6.93 0.55
C TRP A 73 1.05 -6.47 0.93
N ILE A 74 2.11 -7.15 0.48
CA ILE A 74 3.49 -6.67 0.65
C ILE A 74 3.71 -5.33 -0.06
N SER A 75 3.17 -5.19 -1.29
CA SER A 75 3.23 -3.90 -2.02
C SER A 75 2.50 -2.80 -1.25
N LEU A 76 1.32 -3.09 -0.69
CA LEU A 76 0.56 -2.12 0.12
C LEU A 76 1.30 -1.72 1.40
N LEU A 77 1.96 -2.65 2.09
CA LEU A 77 2.76 -2.35 3.28
C LEU A 77 3.94 -1.44 2.96
N ALA A 78 4.70 -1.74 1.91
CA ALA A 78 5.85 -0.93 1.49
C ALA A 78 5.41 0.47 0.98
N PHE A 79 4.29 0.53 0.27
CA PHE A 79 3.66 1.77 -0.18
C PHE A 79 3.25 2.65 1.00
N HIS A 80 2.53 2.08 1.98
CA HIS A 80 2.13 2.79 3.19
C HIS A 80 3.36 3.26 3.98
N GLU A 81 4.37 2.42 4.15
CA GLU A 81 5.59 2.78 4.87
C GLU A 81 6.33 3.97 4.21
N ALA A 82 6.36 4.03 2.88
CA ALA A 82 6.93 5.17 2.16
C ALA A 82 6.17 6.47 2.44
N LEU A 83 4.84 6.42 2.44
CA LEU A 83 3.98 7.55 2.76
C LEU A 83 4.09 8.00 4.21
N ALA A 84 4.15 7.06 5.15
CA ALA A 84 4.32 7.34 6.57
C ALA A 84 5.65 8.05 6.87
N ARG A 85 6.72 7.72 6.12
CA ARG A 85 8.03 8.39 6.23
C ARG A 85 8.04 9.78 5.61
N LYS A 86 7.46 9.90 4.42
CA LYS A 86 7.41 11.15 3.67
C LYS A 86 5.99 11.34 3.17
N PRO A 87 5.15 12.12 3.89
CA PRO A 87 3.84 12.50 3.40
C PRO A 87 3.94 13.10 2.00
N CYS A 88 2.99 12.76 1.14
CA CYS A 88 3.03 13.09 -0.28
C CYS A 88 1.75 13.79 -0.74
N ASP A 89 1.89 14.58 -1.81
CA ASP A 89 0.73 15.15 -2.49
C ASP A 89 -0.15 14.02 -3.07
N PRO A 90 -1.48 14.04 -2.85
CA PRO A 90 -2.41 13.05 -3.38
C PRO A 90 -2.28 12.81 -4.89
N LEU A 91 -1.93 13.84 -5.67
CA LEU A 91 -1.69 13.71 -7.10
C LEU A 91 -0.45 12.86 -7.40
N ILE A 92 0.64 13.01 -6.64
CA ILE A 92 1.82 12.13 -6.77
C ILE A 92 1.42 10.68 -6.48
N VAL A 93 0.62 10.46 -5.43
CA VAL A 93 0.18 9.12 -5.03
C VAL A 93 -0.72 8.48 -6.10
N ALA A 94 -1.69 9.24 -6.62
CA ALA A 94 -2.58 8.77 -7.68
C ALA A 94 -1.83 8.52 -8.99
N THR A 95 -0.94 9.42 -9.41
CA THR A 95 -0.09 9.22 -10.60
C THR A 95 0.86 8.05 -10.43
N PHE A 96 1.41 7.82 -9.23
CA PHE A 96 2.18 6.61 -8.94
C PHE A 96 1.35 5.34 -9.14
N ALA A 97 0.15 5.28 -8.57
CA ALA A 97 -0.74 4.13 -8.71
C ALA A 97 -1.12 3.90 -10.19
N LEU A 98 -1.36 4.96 -10.96
CA LEU A 98 -1.58 4.87 -12.41
C LEU A 98 -0.34 4.36 -13.15
N ALA A 99 0.85 4.88 -12.85
CA ALA A 99 2.09 4.39 -13.46
C ALA A 99 2.32 2.91 -13.12
N PHE A 100 1.99 2.50 -11.89
CA PHE A 100 2.04 1.11 -11.44
C PHE A 100 1.08 0.22 -12.25
N TYR A 101 -0.18 0.65 -12.40
CA TYR A 101 -1.19 0.00 -13.26
C TYR A 101 -0.75 -0.13 -14.72
N LEU A 102 -0.23 0.96 -15.27
CA LEU A 102 0.18 1.06 -16.67
C LEU A 102 1.54 0.41 -16.97
N GLY A 103 2.17 -0.23 -15.97
CA GLY A 103 3.44 -0.93 -16.12
C GLY A 103 4.61 -0.02 -16.43
N GLY A 104 4.63 1.18 -15.84
CA GLY A 104 5.71 2.17 -15.98
C GLY A 104 5.50 3.21 -17.09
N ASP A 105 4.31 3.26 -17.71
CA ASP A 105 3.96 4.30 -18.70
C ASP A 105 3.73 5.66 -18.01
N MET A 106 4.83 6.37 -17.73
CA MET A 106 4.81 7.62 -16.97
C MET A 106 4.06 8.75 -17.68
N SER A 107 4.16 8.83 -19.01
CA SER A 107 3.50 9.88 -19.78
C SER A 107 1.98 9.77 -19.62
N LEU A 108 1.44 8.57 -19.90
CA LEU A 108 0.01 8.34 -19.79
C LEU A 108 -0.47 8.43 -18.33
N ALA A 109 0.34 8.01 -17.36
CA ALA A 109 0.01 8.16 -15.95
C ALA A 109 -0.12 9.62 -15.52
N VAL A 110 0.77 10.49 -15.99
CA VAL A 110 0.73 11.94 -15.73
C VAL A 110 -0.50 12.56 -16.39
N ASP A 111 -0.77 12.22 -17.65
CA ASP A 111 -1.93 12.73 -18.39
C ASP A 111 -3.25 12.37 -17.70
N ILE A 112 -3.42 11.10 -17.32
CA ILE A 112 -4.60 10.63 -16.59
C ILE A 112 -4.66 11.25 -15.19
N GLY A 113 -3.54 11.27 -14.46
CA GLY A 113 -3.49 11.81 -13.10
C GLY A 113 -3.95 13.26 -13.03
N LYS A 114 -3.51 14.11 -13.96
CA LYS A 114 -3.92 15.51 -14.04
C LYS A 114 -5.38 15.73 -14.43
N SER A 115 -6.02 14.72 -15.04
CA SER A 115 -7.45 14.77 -15.35
C SER A 115 -8.34 14.43 -14.15
N ILE A 116 -7.76 13.96 -13.03
CA ILE A 116 -8.51 13.66 -11.81
C ILE A 116 -9.00 14.96 -11.19
N ASN A 117 -10.32 15.08 -11.07
CA ASN A 117 -11.01 16.22 -10.47
C ASN A 117 -11.79 15.86 -9.20
N ARG A 118 -11.57 14.66 -8.65
CA ARG A 118 -12.21 14.18 -7.42
C ARG A 118 -11.53 14.77 -6.19
N GLN A 119 -12.32 15.04 -5.16
CA GLN A 119 -11.80 15.45 -3.87
C GLN A 119 -11.13 14.25 -3.18
N HIS A 120 -9.93 14.47 -2.66
CA HIS A 120 -9.20 13.46 -1.90
C HIS A 120 -9.58 13.53 -0.42
N ASP A 121 -9.34 12.44 0.31
CA ASP A 121 -9.48 12.40 1.76
C ASP A 121 -8.42 13.29 2.44
N THR A 122 -8.86 14.33 3.14
CA THR A 122 -8.00 15.28 3.87
C THR A 122 -7.66 14.84 5.29
N GLY A 123 -8.18 13.69 5.75
CA GLY A 123 -8.02 13.16 7.10
C GLY A 123 -6.72 12.39 7.34
N PHE A 124 -6.00 12.03 6.27
CA PHE A 124 -4.75 11.27 6.37
C PHE A 124 -3.52 12.18 6.54
N ARG A 125 -2.70 11.88 7.54
CA ARG A 125 -1.42 12.60 7.80
C ARG A 125 -0.34 12.30 6.77
N GLU A 126 -0.52 11.20 6.05
CA GLU A 126 0.30 10.72 4.95
C GLU A 126 0.10 11.54 3.68
N LEU A 127 -0.99 12.32 3.62
CA LEU A 127 -1.34 13.16 2.48
C LEU A 127 -1.06 14.63 2.81
N LEU A 128 -0.45 15.32 1.86
CA LEU A 128 -0.20 16.77 1.94
C LEU A 128 -1.30 17.54 1.21
N GLU A 129 -1.36 18.83 1.50
CA GLU A 129 -2.16 19.76 0.70
C GLU A 129 -1.75 19.70 -0.80
N PRO A 130 -2.73 19.57 -1.72
CA PRO A 130 -2.45 19.50 -3.15
C PRO A 130 -1.69 20.72 -3.68
N LYS A 131 -0.76 20.47 -4.59
CA LYS A 131 0.04 21.48 -5.30
C LYS A 131 -0.16 21.39 -6.80
N VAL A 132 0.15 22.47 -7.48
CA VAL A 132 0.17 22.51 -8.94
C VAL A 132 1.54 22.03 -9.42
N TRP A 133 1.52 21.03 -10.31
CA TRP A 133 2.74 20.41 -10.85
C TRP A 133 2.85 20.59 -12.36
N THR A 134 4.07 20.80 -12.87
CA THR A 134 4.36 20.57 -14.29
C THR A 134 4.57 19.06 -14.53
N ASP A 135 4.39 18.59 -15.76
CA ASP A 135 4.48 17.15 -16.08
C ASP A 135 5.84 16.57 -15.69
N LYS A 136 6.92 17.31 -15.99
CA LYS A 136 8.29 16.90 -15.68
C LYS A 136 8.54 16.81 -14.18
N HIS A 137 8.05 17.79 -13.40
CA HIS A 137 8.22 17.77 -11.95
C HIS A 137 7.37 16.68 -11.30
N LEU A 138 6.13 16.48 -11.75
CA LEU A 138 5.26 15.41 -11.27
C LEU A 138 5.89 14.04 -11.52
N ALA A 139 6.36 13.78 -12.74
CA ALA A 139 7.05 12.53 -13.09
C ALA A 139 8.28 12.28 -12.21
N GLY A 140 9.09 13.32 -11.96
CA GLY A 140 10.27 13.22 -11.09
C GLY A 140 9.93 12.90 -9.63
N GLU A 141 8.87 13.49 -9.09
CA GLU A 141 8.39 13.17 -7.73
C GLU A 141 7.79 11.76 -7.65
N VAL A 142 7.07 11.31 -8.69
CA VAL A 142 6.54 9.93 -8.76
C VAL A 142 7.67 8.90 -8.79
N GLN A 143 8.74 9.15 -9.54
CA GLN A 143 9.93 8.29 -9.55
C GLN A 143 10.65 8.29 -8.20
N SER A 144 10.72 9.45 -7.56
CA SER A 144 11.31 9.61 -6.22
C SER A 144 10.48 8.87 -5.16
N PHE A 145 9.15 8.92 -5.25
CA PHE A 145 8.25 8.15 -4.40
C PHE A 145 8.40 6.63 -4.62
N ALA A 146 8.53 6.18 -5.88
CA ALA A 146 8.84 4.79 -6.18
C ALA A 146 10.18 4.34 -5.56
N ALA A 147 11.20 5.20 -5.58
CA ALA A 147 12.48 4.92 -4.92
C ALA A 147 12.33 4.80 -3.39
N LEU A 148 11.50 5.64 -2.76
CA LEU A 148 11.18 5.54 -1.33
C LEU A 148 10.42 4.24 -1.00
N MET A 149 9.46 3.83 -1.83
CA MET A 149 8.77 2.55 -1.68
C MET A 149 9.73 1.36 -1.81
N LYS A 150 10.68 1.41 -2.76
CA LYS A 150 11.74 0.41 -2.88
C LYS A 150 12.61 0.36 -1.63
N GLN A 151 13.02 1.52 -1.11
CA GLN A 151 13.80 1.60 0.12
C GLN A 151 13.03 1.00 1.30
N ALA A 152 11.76 1.35 1.48
CA ALA A 152 10.90 0.78 2.52
C ALA A 152 10.82 -0.75 2.41
N LEU A 153 10.60 -1.28 1.20
CA LEU A 153 10.58 -2.71 0.95
C LEU A 153 11.92 -3.38 1.34
N THR A 154 13.05 -2.82 0.94
CA THR A 154 14.38 -3.36 1.27
C THR A 154 14.60 -3.39 2.78
N GLU A 155 14.29 -2.30 3.49
CA GLU A 155 14.44 -2.22 4.94
C GLU A 155 13.49 -3.16 5.70
N MET A 156 12.28 -3.39 5.19
CA MET A 156 11.35 -4.40 5.73
C MET A 156 11.84 -5.84 5.55
N THR A 157 12.87 -6.06 4.74
CA THR A 157 13.47 -7.37 4.46
C THR A 157 14.91 -7.52 4.96
N ASP A 158 15.40 -6.53 5.71
CA ASP A 158 16.76 -6.49 6.23
C ASP A 158 16.74 -6.60 7.76
N GLU A 159 17.48 -7.58 8.29
CA GLU A 159 17.51 -7.92 9.71
C GLU A 159 17.93 -6.73 10.59
N TYR A 160 18.91 -5.94 10.15
CA TYR A 160 19.39 -4.76 10.89
C TYR A 160 18.32 -3.68 10.96
N HIS A 161 17.66 -3.41 9.84
CA HIS A 161 16.58 -2.42 9.79
C HIS A 161 15.33 -2.87 10.58
N VAL A 162 15.00 -4.16 10.54
CA VAL A 162 13.93 -4.74 11.36
C VAL A 162 14.23 -4.59 12.86
N ALA A 163 15.43 -4.97 13.30
CA ALA A 163 15.84 -4.83 14.69
C ALA A 163 15.77 -3.37 15.17
N ASN A 164 16.20 -2.43 14.32
CA ASN A 164 16.11 -0.99 14.59
C ASN A 164 14.67 -0.47 14.66
N ALA A 165 13.77 -0.98 13.81
CA ALA A 165 12.36 -0.61 13.87
C ALA A 165 11.72 -1.09 15.19
N MET A 166 12.05 -2.31 15.62
CA MET A 166 11.58 -2.86 16.89
C MET A 166 12.10 -2.11 18.10
N ALA A 167 13.36 -1.68 18.10
CA ALA A 167 13.96 -0.91 19.19
C ALA A 167 13.25 0.43 19.47
N LYS A 168 12.50 0.97 18.49
CA LYS A 168 11.70 2.20 18.63
C LYS A 168 10.35 1.97 19.32
N ILE A 169 9.92 0.72 19.45
CA ILE A 169 8.62 0.37 20.04
C ILE A 169 8.80 0.18 21.55
N PRO A 170 8.15 1.00 22.41
CA PRO A 170 8.27 0.87 23.84
C PRO A 170 7.86 -0.53 24.31
N GLN A 171 8.69 -1.17 25.14
CA GLN A 171 8.44 -2.50 25.74
C GLN A 171 8.35 -3.66 24.73
N ALA A 172 8.71 -3.46 23.46
CA ALA A 172 8.84 -4.57 22.52
C ALA A 172 10.07 -5.43 22.89
N PRO A 173 9.98 -6.76 22.77
CA PRO A 173 11.16 -7.62 22.89
C PRO A 173 12.15 -7.33 21.75
N SER A 174 13.39 -7.77 21.86
CA SER A 174 14.35 -7.72 20.75
C SER A 174 14.07 -8.84 19.74
N SER A 175 13.93 -8.50 18.47
CA SER A 175 13.87 -9.47 17.37
C SER A 175 14.35 -8.81 16.07
N ASP A 176 14.91 -9.63 15.20
CA ASP A 176 15.43 -9.33 13.86
C ASP A 176 14.69 -10.15 12.78
N LEU A 177 13.58 -10.81 13.14
CA LEU A 177 12.90 -11.76 12.28
C LEU A 177 12.27 -11.09 11.04
N VAL A 178 12.70 -11.53 9.86
CA VAL A 178 12.16 -11.10 8.58
C VAL A 178 11.07 -12.07 8.10
N PHE A 179 9.84 -11.56 7.96
CA PHE A 179 8.68 -12.34 7.53
C PHE A 179 8.37 -12.24 6.02
N ILE A 180 9.10 -11.42 5.27
CA ILE A 180 8.91 -11.29 3.82
C ILE A 180 9.89 -12.25 3.13
N PRO A 181 9.41 -13.25 2.37
CA PRO A 181 10.29 -14.21 1.72
C PRO A 181 10.95 -13.57 0.49
N LEU A 182 12.19 -13.95 0.19
CA LEU A 182 12.98 -13.42 -0.92
C LEU A 182 12.21 -13.42 -2.26
N GLN A 183 11.46 -14.48 -2.55
CA GLN A 183 10.69 -14.56 -3.80
C GLN A 183 9.60 -13.47 -3.89
N ALA A 184 8.94 -13.15 -2.77
CA ALA A 184 7.95 -12.09 -2.76
C ALA A 184 8.61 -10.70 -2.83
N TYR A 185 9.74 -10.51 -2.14
CA TYR A 185 10.58 -9.31 -2.26
C TYR A 185 10.95 -9.03 -3.73
N LEU A 186 11.54 -10.01 -4.42
CA LEU A 186 11.95 -9.86 -5.83
C LEU A 186 10.77 -9.54 -6.76
N LYS A 187 9.61 -10.12 -6.48
CA LYS A 187 8.39 -9.87 -7.25
C LYS A 187 7.86 -8.46 -7.06
N VAL A 188 7.80 -7.98 -5.82
CA VAL A 188 7.36 -6.60 -5.51
C VAL A 188 8.37 -5.59 -6.04
N LEU A 189 9.67 -5.86 -5.87
CA LEU A 189 10.75 -5.04 -6.42
C LEU A 189 10.57 -4.78 -7.91
N LYS A 190 10.24 -5.82 -8.69
CA LYS A 190 10.00 -5.68 -10.13
C LYS A 190 8.83 -4.76 -10.46
N PHE A 191 7.78 -4.75 -9.65
CA PHE A 191 6.67 -3.81 -9.83
C PHE A 191 7.08 -2.36 -9.57
N ILE A 192 7.93 -2.13 -8.56
CA ILE A 192 8.37 -0.78 -8.19
C ILE A 192 9.36 -0.23 -9.24
N GLU A 193 10.27 -1.07 -9.73
CA GLU A 193 11.33 -0.66 -10.66
C GLU A 193 10.80 -0.16 -12.01
N CYS A 194 9.66 -0.67 -12.50
CA CYS A 194 9.10 -0.17 -13.75
C CYS A 194 8.67 1.31 -13.63
N VAL A 195 8.13 1.71 -12.47
CA VAL A 195 7.76 3.10 -12.17
C VAL A 195 9.00 3.94 -11.87
N GLN A 196 9.89 3.45 -11.00
CA GLN A 196 11.10 4.17 -10.58
C GLN A 196 11.96 4.60 -11.77
N TYR A 197 12.16 3.70 -12.73
CA TYR A 197 12.98 4.01 -13.91
C TYR A 197 12.18 4.63 -15.06
N GLY A 198 10.85 4.79 -14.92
CA GLY A 198 9.96 5.31 -15.97
C GLY A 198 10.03 4.49 -17.26
N LYS A 199 10.31 3.18 -17.16
CA LYS A 199 10.47 2.29 -18.31
C LYS A 199 9.25 1.42 -18.42
N LYS A 200 8.38 1.76 -19.38
CA LYS A 200 7.23 0.93 -19.73
C LYS A 200 7.69 -0.49 -20.04
N GLU A 201 7.09 -1.46 -19.36
CA GLU A 201 7.36 -2.87 -19.59
C GLU A 201 6.88 -3.28 -20.99
N ARG A 202 7.77 -3.96 -21.73
CA ARG A 202 7.44 -4.44 -23.07
C ARG A 202 6.34 -5.49 -23.00
N GLY A 203 5.28 -5.29 -23.78
CA GLY A 203 4.15 -6.22 -23.87
C GLY A 203 3.20 -6.18 -22.67
N HIS A 204 3.37 -5.25 -21.72
CA HIS A 204 2.37 -5.04 -20.67
C HIS A 204 1.18 -4.28 -21.25
N GLU A 205 0.00 -4.88 -21.15
CA GLU A 205 -1.26 -4.23 -21.46
C GLU A 205 -2.11 -4.09 -20.19
N PRO A 206 -2.53 -2.87 -19.84
CA PRO A 206 -3.44 -2.66 -18.72
C PRO A 206 -4.80 -3.29 -18.99
N LYS A 207 -5.47 -3.72 -17.93
CA LYS A 207 -6.74 -4.45 -18.02
C LYS A 207 -7.91 -3.52 -18.36
N ARG A 208 -8.59 -3.75 -19.49
CA ARG A 208 -9.59 -2.80 -20.03
C ARG A 208 -11.01 -2.95 -19.49
N ASP A 209 -11.39 -4.13 -19.00
CA ASP A 209 -12.77 -4.47 -18.62
C ASP A 209 -13.09 -4.21 -17.14
N GLY A 210 -12.10 -3.81 -16.33
CA GLY A 210 -12.24 -3.50 -14.90
C GLY A 210 -12.57 -4.69 -13.99
N MET A 211 -12.87 -5.87 -14.54
CA MET A 211 -13.17 -7.07 -13.75
C MET A 211 -11.93 -7.56 -13.02
N ILE A 212 -12.07 -8.35 -11.95
CA ILE A 212 -10.93 -8.99 -11.28
C ILE A 212 -10.90 -10.47 -11.67
N ASN A 213 -9.78 -10.96 -12.20
CA ASN A 213 -9.60 -12.39 -12.44
C ASN A 213 -8.94 -13.01 -11.20
N TYR A 214 -9.78 -13.56 -10.32
CA TYR A 214 -9.32 -14.10 -9.03
C TYR A 214 -8.33 -15.27 -9.15
N HIS A 215 -8.42 -16.08 -10.21
CA HIS A 215 -7.43 -17.13 -10.47
C HIS A 215 -6.05 -16.53 -10.79
N ASN A 216 -6.02 -15.48 -11.60
CA ASN A 216 -4.78 -14.79 -11.95
C ASN A 216 -4.25 -13.92 -10.78
N LEU A 217 -5.16 -13.42 -9.93
CA LEU A 217 -4.81 -12.68 -8.72
C LEU A 217 -4.18 -13.59 -7.67
N SER A 218 -4.73 -14.78 -7.43
CA SER A 218 -4.17 -15.76 -6.47
C SER A 218 -2.81 -16.28 -6.92
N ASN A 219 -2.60 -16.40 -8.24
CA ASN A 219 -1.30 -16.75 -8.84
C ASN A 219 -0.32 -15.55 -8.91
N GLY A 220 -0.80 -14.35 -8.58
CA GLY A 220 0.02 -13.13 -8.55
C GLY A 220 0.53 -12.70 -9.91
N THR A 221 -0.30 -12.79 -10.95
CA THR A 221 0.07 -12.23 -12.26
C THR A 221 0.30 -10.72 -12.15
N HIS A 222 1.20 -10.18 -12.98
CA HIS A 222 1.58 -8.76 -12.87
C HIS A 222 0.38 -7.84 -13.11
N ALA A 223 -0.45 -8.15 -14.11
CA ALA A 223 -1.63 -7.38 -14.45
C ALA A 223 -2.65 -7.31 -13.32
N GLU A 224 -3.02 -8.45 -12.69
CA GLU A 224 -4.02 -8.46 -11.62
C GLU A 224 -3.52 -7.80 -10.34
N ILE A 225 -2.24 -7.99 -9.98
CA ILE A 225 -1.67 -7.35 -8.78
C ILE A 225 -1.64 -5.83 -8.97
N ARG A 226 -1.21 -5.35 -10.13
CA ARG A 226 -1.22 -3.92 -10.47
C ARG A 226 -2.61 -3.33 -10.51
N ASN A 227 -3.57 -4.05 -11.09
CA ASN A 227 -4.97 -3.64 -11.14
C ASN A 227 -5.54 -3.48 -9.73
N LEU A 228 -5.47 -4.52 -8.90
CA LEU A 228 -6.08 -4.47 -7.57
C LEU A 228 -5.33 -3.52 -6.61
N PHE A 229 -4.00 -3.43 -6.70
CA PHE A 229 -3.24 -2.42 -5.95
C PHE A 229 -3.75 -1.00 -6.25
N THR A 230 -3.97 -0.71 -7.54
CA THR A 230 -4.41 0.61 -7.99
C THR A 230 -5.84 0.91 -7.53
N LEU A 231 -6.76 -0.06 -7.64
CA LEU A 231 -8.12 0.09 -7.13
C LEU A 231 -8.12 0.40 -5.62
N VAL A 232 -7.37 -0.37 -4.83
CA VAL A 232 -7.27 -0.14 -3.37
C VAL A 232 -6.71 1.24 -3.04
N VAL A 233 -5.68 1.69 -3.74
CA VAL A 233 -5.11 3.03 -3.53
C VAL A 233 -6.12 4.12 -3.91
N PHE A 234 -6.80 3.99 -5.04
CA PHE A 234 -7.80 4.97 -5.47
C PHE A 234 -9.01 5.04 -4.53
N ASP A 235 -9.53 3.90 -4.08
CA ASP A 235 -10.64 3.84 -3.12
C ASP A 235 -10.25 4.35 -1.73
N THR A 236 -8.95 4.39 -1.42
CA THR A 236 -8.41 5.01 -0.20
C THR A 236 -8.26 6.52 -0.36
N LEU A 237 -7.74 6.98 -1.51
CA LEU A 237 -7.49 8.40 -1.76
C LEU A 237 -8.76 9.20 -2.02
N TYR A 238 -9.71 8.60 -2.74
CA TYR A 238 -10.92 9.26 -3.23
C TYR A 238 -12.14 8.49 -2.74
N PRO A 239 -12.55 8.67 -1.47
CA PRO A 239 -13.72 8.01 -0.94
C PRO A 239 -14.95 8.33 -1.78
N THR A 240 -15.88 7.37 -1.86
CA THR A 240 -17.16 7.61 -2.52
C THR A 240 -18.09 8.29 -1.52
N ASP A 241 -18.84 9.30 -1.96
CA ASP A 241 -19.72 10.16 -1.12
C ASP A 241 -20.74 9.37 -0.26
N THR A 242 -20.89 8.06 -0.48
CA THR A 242 -21.79 7.15 0.25
C THR A 242 -21.26 6.64 1.59
N GLU A 243 -19.99 6.89 1.96
CA GLU A 243 -19.44 6.42 3.25
C GLU A 243 -19.76 7.35 4.43
N ASP A 244 -20.13 8.61 4.18
CA ASP A 244 -20.47 9.58 5.23
C ASP A 244 -21.89 9.41 5.81
N GLU A 245 -22.78 8.65 5.16
CA GLU A 245 -24.17 8.47 5.65
C GLU A 245 -24.30 7.39 6.73
N ASN A 246 -23.34 6.47 6.88
CA ASN A 246 -23.47 5.37 7.84
C ASN A 246 -22.94 5.67 9.25
N ASP A 247 -22.18 6.75 9.45
CA ASP A 247 -21.68 7.16 10.77
C ASP A 247 -22.61 8.16 11.49
N CYS A 248 -23.72 8.60 10.85
CA CYS A 248 -24.75 9.43 11.49
C CYS A 248 -25.97 8.65 12.01
N SER A 249 -25.98 7.32 11.91
CA SER A 249 -27.10 6.51 12.40
C SER A 249 -26.64 5.17 12.99
N SER A 250 -26.14 5.19 14.23
CA SER A 250 -26.31 4.14 15.25
C SER A 250 -25.75 4.58 16.61
#